data_AF-A0A2K5KSS0-F1
#
_entry.id   AF-A0A2K5KSS0-F1
#
_cell.length_a   1.000
_cell.length_b   1.000
_cell.length_c   1.000
_cell.angle_alpha   90.00
_cell.angle_beta   90.00
_cell.angle_gamma   90.00
#
_symmetry.space_group_name_H-M   'P 1'
#
loop_
_entity.id
_entity.type
_entity.pdbx_description
1 polymer ?
#
loop_
_entity_poly.entity_id
_entity_poly.type
_entity_poly.pdbx_seq_one_letter_code
_entity_poly.pdbx_strand_id
1 'polypeptide(L)'
;MAKVSSPTETERCIESLIAVFQKYAGKDGCNYTLSKTEFLSFMNTELAAFTKNQKDPGVLDRIMKRLDTNTMACHDSFLKAVPSQKRI
;
A
#
# COMPACT_ATOMS: atom_id res chain seq x y z
N MET A 1 -27.71 0.68 -24.21
CA MET A 1 -26.37 1.17 -23.79
C MET A 1 -26.52 1.75 -22.40
N ALA A 2 -25.84 1.23 -21.39
CA ALA A 2 -25.93 1.77 -20.03
C ALA A 2 -25.38 3.20 -20.04
N LYS A 3 -26.17 4.16 -19.54
CA LYS A 3 -25.73 5.55 -19.35
C LYS A 3 -24.68 5.54 -18.24
N VAL A 4 -23.41 5.60 -18.60
CA VAL A 4 -22.33 5.78 -17.63
C VAL A 4 -22.52 7.17 -17.03
N SER A 5 -22.97 7.25 -15.77
CA SER A 5 -23.05 8.52 -15.06
C SER A 5 -21.64 8.99 -14.73
N SER A 6 -21.41 10.29 -14.77
CA SER A 6 -20.15 10.87 -14.30
C SER A 6 -19.92 10.48 -12.83
N PRO A 7 -18.69 10.11 -12.44
CA PRO A 7 -18.40 9.75 -11.06
C PRO A 7 -18.65 10.95 -10.13
N THR A 8 -19.24 10.63 -8.99
CA THR A 8 -19.48 11.53 -7.87
C THR A 8 -18.16 12.03 -7.28
N GLU A 9 -18.23 13.11 -6.50
CA GLU A 9 -17.06 13.66 -5.81
C GLU A 9 -16.41 12.61 -4.90
N THR A 10 -17.21 11.86 -4.13
CA THR A 10 -16.72 10.80 -3.25
C THR A 10 -16.01 9.68 -4.01
N GLU A 11 -16.54 9.24 -5.15
CA GLU A 11 -15.88 8.22 -5.99
C GLU A 11 -14.52 8.72 -6.48
N ARG A 12 -14.43 9.98 -6.94
CA ARG A 12 -13.15 10.58 -7.36
C ARG A 12 -12.15 10.71 -6.21
N CYS A 13 -12.62 11.04 -5.00
CA CYS A 13 -11.76 11.09 -3.82
C CYS A 13 -11.21 9.70 -3.48
N ILE A 14 -12.05 8.67 -3.52
CA ILE A 14 -11.62 7.28 -3.26
C ILE A 14 -10.63 6.82 -4.33
N GLU A 15 -10.92 7.07 -5.62
CA GLU A 15 -10.00 6.77 -6.72
C GLU A 15 -8.64 7.46 -6.54
N SER A 16 -8.65 8.73 -6.11
CA SER A 16 -7.43 9.49 -5.84
C SER A 16 -6.63 8.88 -4.68
N LEU A 17 -7.30 8.47 -3.59
CA LEU A 17 -6.64 7.80 -2.47
C LEU A 17 -6.01 6.47 -2.87
N ILE A 18 -6.72 5.67 -3.69
CA ILE A 18 -6.21 4.40 -4.22
C ILE A 18 -4.99 4.64 -5.12
N ALA A 19 -5.06 5.61 -6.03
CA ALA A 19 -3.97 5.93 -6.94
C ALA A 19 -2.70 6.38 -6.18
N VAL A 20 -2.87 7.21 -5.16
CA VAL A 20 -1.74 7.61 -4.30
C VAL A 20 -1.19 6.42 -3.53
N PHE A 21 -2.04 5.53 -2.98
CA PHE A 21 -1.56 4.31 -2.32
C PHE A 21 -0.73 3.44 -3.26
N GLN A 22 -1.23 3.17 -4.46
CA GLN A 22 -0.57 2.34 -5.48
C GLN A 22 0.74 2.94 -5.99
N LYS A 23 0.90 4.27 -5.96
CA LYS A 23 2.16 4.95 -6.29
C LYS A 23 3.32 4.56 -5.35
N TYR A 24 3.02 4.19 -4.10
CA TYR A 24 4.04 3.79 -3.12
C TYR A 24 4.18 2.27 -2.95
N ALA A 25 3.13 1.50 -3.24
CA ALA A 25 3.14 0.04 -3.16
C ALA A 25 3.92 -0.61 -4.30
N GLY A 26 4.38 -1.85 -4.10
CA GLY A 26 4.96 -2.69 -5.15
C GLY A 26 6.46 -2.54 -5.38
N LYS A 27 7.17 -1.65 -4.67
CA LYS A 27 8.63 -1.56 -4.76
C LYS A 27 9.32 -2.81 -4.20
N ASP A 28 8.64 -3.51 -3.31
CA ASP A 28 9.09 -4.79 -2.72
C ASP A 28 8.54 -6.03 -3.45
N GLY A 29 7.77 -5.84 -4.53
CA GLY A 29 7.13 -6.91 -5.29
C GLY A 29 5.66 -7.19 -4.90
N CYS A 30 5.10 -6.52 -3.89
CA CYS A 30 3.68 -6.62 -3.56
C CYS A 30 2.93 -5.29 -3.79
N ASN A 31 2.09 -5.24 -4.82
CA ASN A 31 1.35 -4.02 -5.19
C ASN A 31 0.08 -3.78 -4.34
N TYR A 32 -0.23 -4.71 -3.43
CA TYR A 32 -1.46 -4.71 -2.63
C TYR A 32 -1.23 -4.28 -1.18
N THR A 33 0.03 -4.22 -0.75
CA THR A 33 0.44 -3.82 0.60
C THR A 33 1.53 -2.76 0.52
N LEU A 34 1.73 -2.03 1.62
CA LEU A 34 2.91 -1.20 1.81
C LEU A 34 3.83 -1.90 2.81
N SER A 35 5.06 -2.18 2.39
CA SER A 35 6.13 -2.49 3.34
C SER A 35 6.33 -1.35 4.33
N LYS A 36 7.04 -1.62 5.44
CA LYS A 36 7.40 -0.59 6.42
C LYS A 36 8.06 0.63 5.76
N THR A 37 8.98 0.40 4.82
CA THR A 37 9.71 1.45 4.12
C THR A 37 8.79 2.28 3.22
N GLU A 38 7.90 1.62 2.47
CA GLU A 38 6.96 2.31 1.59
C GLU A 38 5.91 3.10 2.37
N PHE A 39 5.40 2.55 3.48
CA PHE A 39 4.48 3.24 4.39
C PHE A 39 5.12 4.51 4.96
N LEU A 40 6.37 4.44 5.42
CA LEU A 40 7.10 5.61 5.89
C LEU A 40 7.29 6.65 4.78
N SER A 41 7.59 6.22 3.55
CA SER A 41 7.70 7.12 2.40
C SER A 41 6.37 7.81 2.07
N PHE A 42 5.25 7.08 2.13
CA PHE A 42 3.90 7.60 1.93
C PHE A 42 3.56 8.66 2.99
N MET A 43 3.73 8.32 4.28
CA MET A 43 3.41 9.22 5.40
C MET A 43 4.26 10.50 5.40
N ASN A 44 5.54 10.40 5.05
CA ASN A 44 6.45 11.56 5.02
C ASN A 44 6.22 12.47 3.82
N THR A 45 5.63 11.97 2.73
CA THR A 45 5.41 12.74 1.50
C THR A 45 3.99 13.28 1.43
N GLU A 46 3.00 12.39 1.39
CA GLU A 46 1.60 12.73 1.17
C GLU A 46 0.96 13.31 2.43
N LEU A 47 1.46 12.90 3.61
CA LEU A 47 1.00 13.37 4.92
C LEU A 47 2.10 14.11 5.69
N ALA A 48 2.98 14.82 4.97
CA ALA A 48 4.15 15.51 5.55
C ALA A 48 3.79 16.45 6.72
N ALA A 49 2.66 17.17 6.61
CA ALA A 49 2.19 18.06 7.67
C ALA A 49 1.77 17.30 8.93
N PHE A 50 1.12 16.14 8.77
CA PHE A 50 0.80 15.27 9.91
C PHE A 50 2.10 14.81 10.57
N THR A 51 3.04 14.28 9.78
CA THR A 51 4.26 13.64 10.28
C THR A 51 5.24 14.61 10.94
N LYS A 52 5.44 15.81 10.37
CA LYS A 52 6.36 16.83 10.91
C LYS A 52 5.90 17.43 12.25
N ASN A 53 4.60 17.41 12.51
CA ASN A 53 4.03 17.99 13.73
C ASN A 53 3.96 16.99 14.90
N GLN A 54 4.47 15.77 14.72
CA GLN A 54 4.45 14.75 15.76
C GLN A 54 5.61 14.93 16.74
N LYS A 55 5.29 14.98 18.03
CA LYS A 55 6.28 15.06 19.13
C LYS A 55 6.85 13.69 19.49
N ASP A 56 6.14 12.62 19.16
CA ASP A 56 6.51 11.25 19.50
C ASP A 56 7.03 10.51 18.27
N PRO A 57 8.31 10.10 18.25
CA PRO A 57 8.89 9.38 17.12
C PRO A 57 8.25 8.01 16.86
N GLY A 58 7.61 7.42 17.88
CA GLY A 58 6.94 6.11 17.78
C GLY A 58 5.51 6.16 17.24
N VAL A 59 4.97 7.34 16.90
CA VAL A 59 3.58 7.47 16.46
C VAL A 59 3.32 6.76 15.13
N LEU A 60 4.26 6.81 14.19
CA LEU A 60 4.11 6.15 12.89
C LEU A 60 4.13 4.62 13.04
N ASP A 61 5.01 4.08 13.89
CA ASP A 61 5.04 2.65 14.18
C ASP A 61 3.72 2.18 14.82
N ARG A 62 3.13 2.98 15.71
CA ARG A 62 1.83 2.66 16.31
C ARG A 62 0.69 2.71 15.30
N ILE A 63 0.68 3.71 14.40
CA ILE A 63 -0.30 3.81 13.32
C ILE A 63 -0.17 2.59 12.40
N MET A 64 1.05 2.27 11.98
CA MET A 64 1.31 1.11 11.14
C MET A 64 0.79 -0.17 11.81
N LYS A 65 1.09 -0.39 13.09
CA LYS A 65 0.61 -1.55 13.86
C LYS A 65 -0.91 -1.58 14.03
N ARG A 66 -1.58 -0.43 14.09
CA ARG A 66 -3.05 -0.33 14.16
C ARG A 66 -3.71 -0.60 12.81
N LEU A 67 -3.04 -0.27 11.71
CA LEU A 67 -3.54 -0.48 10.35
C LEU A 67 -3.25 -1.90 9.85
N ASP A 68 -2.13 -2.49 10.28
CA ASP A 68 -1.72 -3.87 9.98
C ASP A 68 -2.56 -4.89 10.77
N THR A 69 -3.86 -4.91 10.51
CA THR A 69 -4.84 -5.81 11.13
C THR A 69 -5.05 -7.10 10.34
N ASN A 70 -4.49 -7.18 9.13
CA ASN A 70 -4.58 -8.35 8.27
C ASN A 70 -3.21 -8.57 7.59
N THR A 71 -2.42 -9.48 8.14
CA THR A 71 -1.21 -9.99 7.48
C THR A 71 -1.64 -10.91 6.33
N MET A 72 -2.15 -10.34 5.24
CA MET A 72 -2.11 -11.02 3.96
C MET A 72 -0.65 -11.01 3.52
N ALA A 73 0.13 -11.94 4.08
CA ALA A 73 1.46 -12.21 3.58
C ALA A 73 1.30 -12.46 2.08
N CYS A 74 1.92 -11.60 1.25
CA CYS A 74 1.97 -11.78 -0.19
C CYS A 74 2.81 -13.03 -0.45
N HIS A 75 2.18 -14.18 -0.32
CA HIS A 75 2.78 -15.47 -0.50
C HIS A 75 2.93 -15.68 -2.01
N ASP A 76 3.98 -15.08 -2.56
CA ASP A 76 4.53 -15.44 -3.85
C ASP A 76 5.35 -16.75 -3.76
N SER A 77 5.15 -17.57 -2.72
CA SER A 77 5.84 -18.86 -2.63
C SER A 77 5.32 -19.88 -3.63
N PHE A 78 4.31 -19.57 -4.45
CA PHE A 78 3.96 -20.41 -5.58
C PHE A 78 5.05 -20.38 -6.68
N LEU A 79 5.68 -19.22 -6.91
CA LEU A 79 6.78 -19.11 -7.88
C LEU A 79 8.14 -19.59 -7.33
N LYS A 80 8.32 -19.62 -6.01
CA LYS A 80 9.49 -20.26 -5.36
C LYS A 80 9.34 -21.77 -5.16
N ALA A 81 8.12 -22.30 -5.19
CA ALA A 81 7.83 -23.73 -5.04
C ALA A 81 7.87 -24.53 -6.36
N VAL A 82 8.20 -23.89 -7.49
CA VAL A 82 8.54 -24.63 -8.72
C VAL A 82 10.06 -24.87 -8.71
N PRO A 83 10.54 -26.04 -8.23
CA PRO A 83 11.93 -26.40 -8.46
C PRO A 83 12.12 -26.51 -9.97
N SER A 84 13.00 -25.65 -10.50
CA SER A 84 13.73 -25.80 -11.76
C SER A 84 13.48 -27.14 -12.43
N GLN A 85 12.50 -27.22 -13.33
CA GLN A 85 12.35 -28.36 -14.22
C GLN A 85 13.43 -28.22 -15.29
N LYS A 86 14.67 -28.53 -14.89
CA LYS A 86 15.83 -28.66 -15.76
C LYS A 86 16.20 -30.14 -15.79
N ARG A 87 16.18 -30.71 -17.00
CA ARG A 87 16.48 -32.09 -17.39
C ARG A 87 15.42 -33.10 -16.98
N ILE A 88 14.60 -33.56 -17.93
CA ILE A 88 14.95 -34.67 -18.82
C ILE A 88 14.44 -34.32 -20.22
#